data_AF-A0A9E4QJ79-F1
#
_entry.id   AF-A0A9E4QJ79-F1
#
_cell.length_a   1.000
_cell.length_b   1.000
_cell.length_c   1.000
_cell.angle_alpha   90.00
_cell.angle_beta   90.00
_cell.angle_gamma   90.00
#
_symmetry.space_group_name_H-M   'P 1'
#
loop_
_entity.id
_entity.type
_entity.pdbx_description
1 polymer ?
#
loop_
_entity_poly.entity_id
_entity_poly.type
_entity_poly.pdbx_seq_one_letter_code
_entity_poly.pdbx_strand_id
1 'polypeptide(L)'
;MALRTGQDMMSELAAFGERFWAGEAEVARTFFTAPHEPHDHVRWLRHQCYRELRGPGLLHRHQSRTDWVIENVHSGLPAAESREGRAEFDRQLGQIREEFQHFRLYADLLEDITGEPVLMRDIQGLELASDRRVEAIRKRLMDSDQHLAHLAYGVSEGGGAGIFYAAAALETDDPLLGRIRDAGRIIYDDEVGHGTDNA
;
A
#
# COMPACT_ATOMS: atom_id res chain seq x y z
N MET A 1 24.69 -22.54 -22.45
CA MET A 1 24.10 -21.93 -21.24
C MET A 1 23.22 -22.97 -20.60
N ALA A 2 23.45 -23.31 -19.33
CA ALA A 2 22.51 -24.16 -18.60
C ALA A 2 21.14 -23.45 -18.52
N LEU A 3 20.06 -24.18 -18.77
CA LEU A 3 18.70 -23.66 -18.63
C LEU A 3 18.45 -23.38 -17.13
N ARG A 4 18.11 -22.13 -16.80
CA ARG A 4 17.68 -21.77 -15.45
C ARG A 4 16.34 -22.46 -15.15
N THR A 5 16.20 -23.01 -13.95
CA THR A 5 14.92 -23.57 -13.52
C THR A 5 13.93 -22.45 -13.17
N GLY A 6 12.63 -22.76 -13.11
CA GLY A 6 11.62 -21.82 -12.62
C GLY A 6 11.94 -21.30 -11.21
N GLN A 7 12.49 -22.16 -10.36
CA GLN A 7 12.89 -21.81 -9.00
C GLN A 7 14.08 -20.85 -8.96
N ASP A 8 15.05 -21.01 -9.87
CA ASP A 8 16.18 -20.08 -10.00
C ASP A 8 15.70 -18.68 -10.41
N MET A 9 14.75 -18.62 -11.35
CA MET A 9 14.18 -17.35 -11.84
C MET A 9 13.35 -16.64 -10.77
N MET A 10 12.54 -17.37 -9.99
CA MET A 10 11.78 -16.80 -8.88
C MET A 10 12.69 -16.30 -7.76
N SER A 11 13.76 -17.04 -7.44
CA SER A 11 14.74 -16.62 -6.42
C SER A 11 15.49 -15.35 -6.84
N GLU A 12 15.84 -15.23 -8.12
CA GLU A 12 16.46 -14.02 -8.67
C GLU A 12 15.52 -12.82 -8.63
N LEU A 13 14.22 -13.03 -8.93
CA LEU A 13 13.20 -11.99 -8.85
C LEU A 13 12.98 -11.51 -7.41
N ALA A 14 12.89 -12.44 -6.44
CA ALA A 14 12.80 -12.11 -5.03
C ALA A 14 14.02 -11.31 -4.55
N ALA A 15 15.23 -11.80 -4.85
CA ALA A 15 16.48 -11.10 -4.50
C ALA A 15 16.61 -9.72 -5.15
N PHE A 16 15.98 -9.49 -6.31
CA PHE A 16 15.89 -8.18 -6.92
C PHE A 16 14.97 -7.26 -6.11
N GLY A 17 13.77 -7.72 -5.76
CA GLY A 17 12.81 -6.98 -4.92
C GLY A 17 13.37 -6.59 -3.56
N GLU A 18 13.96 -7.56 -2.85
CA GLU A 18 14.53 -7.38 -1.50
C GLU A 18 15.48 -6.18 -1.38
N ARG A 19 16.26 -5.88 -2.43
CA ARG A 19 17.20 -4.75 -2.43
C ARG A 19 16.50 -3.40 -2.42
N PHE A 20 15.37 -3.28 -3.12
CA PHE A 20 14.57 -2.05 -3.10
C PHE A 20 13.89 -1.89 -1.75
N TRP A 21 13.39 -2.98 -1.17
CA TRP A 21 12.71 -2.98 0.12
C TRP A 21 13.66 -2.65 1.27
N ALA A 22 14.87 -3.19 1.24
CA ALA A 22 15.93 -2.82 2.17
C ALA A 22 16.33 -1.35 2.03
N GLY A 23 16.40 -0.82 0.80
CA GLY A 23 16.67 0.59 0.55
C GLY A 23 15.56 1.51 1.09
N GLU A 24 14.30 1.15 0.87
CA GLU A 24 13.15 1.85 1.43
C GLU A 24 13.16 1.83 2.97
N ALA A 25 13.39 0.66 3.56
CA ALA A 25 13.48 0.50 5.01
C ALA A 25 14.60 1.37 5.60
N GLU A 26 15.75 1.45 4.94
CA GLU A 26 16.87 2.28 5.40
C GLU A 26 16.53 3.78 5.36
N VAL A 27 15.87 4.25 4.30
CA VAL A 27 15.39 5.64 4.20
C VAL A 27 14.38 5.94 5.31
N ALA A 28 13.41 5.05 5.50
CA ALA A 28 12.37 5.20 6.52
C ALA A 28 12.96 5.18 7.94
N ARG A 29 13.84 4.22 8.23
CA ARG A 29 14.55 4.11 9.51
C ARG A 29 15.37 5.37 9.79
N THR A 30 16.09 5.88 8.80
CA THR A 30 16.86 7.12 8.94
C THR A 30 15.96 8.30 9.26
N PHE A 31 14.81 8.41 8.61
CA PHE A 31 13.81 9.42 8.93
C PHE A 31 13.30 9.25 10.36
N PHE A 32 12.77 8.10 10.75
CA PHE A 32 12.16 7.94 12.09
C PHE A 32 13.14 8.04 13.27
N THR A 33 14.43 7.78 13.05
CA THR A 33 15.44 7.81 14.12
C THR A 33 16.17 9.15 14.26
N ALA A 34 16.03 10.05 13.29
CA ALA A 34 16.53 11.41 13.43
C ALA A 34 15.63 12.22 14.39
N PRO A 35 16.15 13.28 15.03
CA PRO A 35 15.33 14.17 15.86
C PRO A 35 14.24 14.85 15.04
N HIS A 36 12.99 14.74 15.49
CA HIS A 36 11.83 15.35 14.86
C HIS A 36 10.92 15.96 15.93
N GLU A 37 10.28 17.07 15.58
CA GLU A 37 9.10 17.55 16.27
C GLU A 37 7.86 16.88 15.66
N PRO A 38 6.74 16.73 16.40
CA PRO A 38 5.53 16.08 15.90
C PRO A 38 5.08 16.57 14.51
N HIS A 39 5.17 17.89 14.27
CA HIS A 39 4.75 18.51 13.03
C HIS A 39 5.57 18.08 11.79
N ASP A 40 6.79 17.57 11.96
CA ASP A 40 7.64 17.14 10.85
C ASP A 40 7.08 15.88 10.16
N HIS A 41 6.26 15.10 10.88
CA HIS A 41 5.59 13.92 10.34
C HIS A 41 4.36 14.24 9.48
N VAL A 42 3.79 15.45 9.60
CA VAL A 42 2.50 15.82 9.00
C VAL A 42 2.49 15.63 7.48
N ARG A 43 3.57 16.01 6.80
CA ARG A 43 3.65 15.88 5.33
C ARG A 43 3.60 14.42 4.90
N TRP A 44 4.33 13.56 5.61
CA TRP A 44 4.36 12.12 5.33
C TRP A 44 3.00 11.48 5.67
N LEU A 45 2.43 11.76 6.84
CA LEU A 45 1.13 11.23 7.27
C LEU A 45 0.00 11.62 6.32
N ARG A 46 -0.06 12.87 5.86
CA ARG A 46 -1.02 13.31 4.84
C ARG A 46 -0.89 12.50 3.54
N HIS A 47 0.34 12.21 3.14
CA HIS A 47 0.58 11.42 1.94
C HIS A 47 0.22 9.94 2.14
N GLN A 48 0.44 9.36 3.33
CA GLN A 48 -0.05 8.00 3.62
C GLN A 48 -1.58 7.96 3.61
N CYS A 49 -2.26 8.91 4.26
CA CYS A 49 -3.74 9.01 4.19
C CYS A 49 -4.24 9.06 2.74
N TYR A 50 -3.56 9.80 1.88
CA TYR A 50 -3.86 9.85 0.45
C TYR A 50 -3.65 8.48 -0.23
N ARG A 51 -2.53 7.78 0.05
CA ARG A 51 -2.20 6.48 -0.55
C ARG A 51 -3.19 5.39 -0.17
N GLU A 52 -3.50 5.24 1.11
CA GLU A 52 -4.40 4.20 1.64
C GLU A 52 -5.84 4.34 1.12
N LEU A 53 -6.27 5.55 0.75
CA LEU A 53 -7.59 5.74 0.12
C LEU A 53 -7.53 5.67 -1.41
N ARG A 54 -6.38 5.98 -2.01
CA ARG A 54 -6.18 5.86 -3.45
C ARG A 54 -6.07 4.39 -3.87
N GLY A 55 -5.38 3.55 -3.09
CA GLY A 55 -5.24 2.10 -3.26
C GLY A 55 -6.55 1.42 -3.65
N PRO A 56 -7.55 1.38 -2.75
CA PRO A 56 -8.86 0.75 -2.94
C PRO A 56 -9.84 1.60 -3.77
N GLY A 57 -9.41 2.69 -4.42
CA GLY A 57 -10.29 3.55 -5.22
C GLY A 57 -11.33 4.35 -4.43
N LEU A 58 -11.11 4.55 -3.13
CA LEU A 58 -11.95 5.39 -2.25
C LEU A 58 -11.72 6.89 -2.48
N LEU A 59 -10.54 7.26 -3.01
CA LEU A 59 -10.29 8.58 -3.58
C LEU A 59 -10.18 8.50 -5.12
N HIS A 60 -10.53 9.60 -5.77
CA HIS A 60 -10.43 9.74 -7.21
C HIS A 60 -8.99 9.47 -7.70
N ARG A 61 -8.80 8.44 -8.53
CA ARG A 61 -7.63 8.33 -9.43
C ARG A 61 -7.94 9.04 -10.74
N HIS A 62 -6.94 9.63 -11.38
CA HIS A 62 -7.08 10.19 -12.73
C HIS A 62 -7.62 9.09 -13.67
N GLN A 63 -8.81 9.30 -14.26
CA GLN A 63 -9.61 8.34 -15.05
C GLN A 63 -10.48 7.32 -14.27
N SER A 64 -10.57 7.36 -12.93
CA SER A 64 -11.54 6.56 -12.16
C SER A 64 -12.48 7.45 -11.35
N ARG A 65 -13.80 7.30 -11.47
CA ARG A 65 -14.75 7.99 -10.59
C ARG A 65 -14.73 7.31 -9.21
N THR A 66 -15.03 8.05 -8.14
CA THR A 66 -15.21 7.48 -6.78
C THR A 66 -16.31 6.42 -6.73
N ASP A 67 -17.12 6.32 -7.79
CA ASP A 67 -18.04 5.23 -8.09
C ASP A 67 -17.34 3.86 -8.21
N TRP A 68 -16.00 3.80 -8.31
CA TRP A 68 -15.22 2.58 -8.52
C TRP A 68 -15.48 1.47 -7.48
N VAL A 69 -15.54 1.80 -6.18
CA VAL A 69 -15.84 0.78 -5.15
C VAL A 69 -17.25 0.22 -5.35
N ILE A 70 -18.22 1.10 -5.62
CA ILE A 70 -19.62 0.70 -5.85
C ILE A 70 -19.72 -0.13 -7.13
N GLU A 71 -19.04 0.27 -8.19
CA GLU A 71 -18.99 -0.42 -9.48
C GLU A 71 -18.30 -1.78 -9.39
N ASN A 72 -17.22 -1.90 -8.60
CA ASN A 72 -16.55 -3.18 -8.38
C ASN A 72 -17.36 -4.13 -7.52
N VAL A 73 -17.95 -3.63 -6.44
CA VAL A 73 -18.87 -4.43 -5.63
C VAL A 73 -20.02 -4.92 -6.52
N HIS A 74 -20.64 -4.04 -7.29
CA HIS A 74 -21.74 -4.39 -8.18
C HIS A 74 -21.34 -5.38 -9.29
N SER A 75 -20.16 -5.19 -9.90
CA SER A 75 -19.67 -6.06 -10.99
C SER A 75 -19.11 -7.39 -10.50
N GLY A 76 -18.70 -7.49 -9.23
CA GLY A 76 -18.25 -8.74 -8.59
C GLY A 76 -19.39 -9.67 -8.16
N LEU A 77 -20.60 -9.13 -7.92
CA LEU A 77 -21.76 -9.93 -7.48
C LEU A 77 -22.10 -11.13 -8.39
N PRO A 78 -22.07 -11.03 -9.73
CA PRO A 78 -22.25 -12.20 -10.59
C PRO A 78 -21.19 -13.30 -10.38
N ALA A 79 -19.93 -12.94 -10.13
CA ALA A 79 -18.89 -13.94 -9.87
C ALA A 79 -19.15 -14.71 -8.57
N ALA A 80 -19.74 -14.04 -7.57
CA ALA A 80 -20.14 -14.61 -6.28
C ALA A 80 -21.30 -15.63 -6.35
N GLU A 81 -21.84 -15.94 -7.54
CA GLU A 81 -22.76 -17.07 -7.70
C GLU A 81 -22.04 -18.42 -7.52
N SER A 82 -20.74 -18.48 -7.85
CA SER A 82 -19.89 -19.67 -7.64
C SER A 82 -19.24 -19.68 -6.25
N ARG A 83 -18.77 -20.85 -5.79
CA ARG A 83 -18.07 -20.95 -4.49
C ARG A 83 -16.73 -20.22 -4.53
N GLU A 84 -16.00 -20.43 -5.62
CA GLU A 84 -14.71 -19.83 -5.89
C GLU A 84 -14.83 -18.31 -6.00
N GLY A 85 -15.83 -17.83 -6.74
CA GLY A 85 -16.07 -16.39 -6.86
C GLY A 85 -16.56 -15.73 -5.58
N ARG A 86 -17.25 -16.44 -4.67
CA ARG A 86 -17.52 -15.90 -3.31
C ARG A 86 -16.25 -15.69 -2.52
N ALA A 87 -15.33 -16.67 -2.54
CA ALA A 87 -14.07 -16.56 -1.84
C ALA A 87 -13.23 -15.40 -2.39
N GLU A 88 -13.20 -15.26 -3.72
CA GLU A 88 -12.50 -14.16 -4.38
C GLU A 88 -13.13 -12.79 -4.05
N PHE A 89 -14.46 -12.70 -4.08
CA PHE A 89 -15.15 -11.45 -3.77
C PHE A 89 -15.00 -11.05 -2.29
N ASP A 90 -15.05 -12.01 -1.36
CA ASP A 90 -14.80 -11.78 0.07
C ASP A 90 -13.37 -11.26 0.31
N ARG A 91 -12.38 -11.82 -0.39
CA ARG A 91 -10.98 -11.36 -0.37
C ARG A 91 -10.85 -9.90 -0.83
N GLN A 92 -11.47 -9.54 -1.95
CA GLN A 92 -11.45 -8.16 -2.46
C GLN A 92 -12.11 -7.18 -1.50
N LEU A 93 -13.23 -7.56 -0.86
CA LEU A 93 -13.86 -6.75 0.18
C LEU A 93 -12.97 -6.61 1.42
N GLY A 94 -12.26 -7.68 1.79
CA GLY A 94 -11.27 -7.69 2.86
C GLY A 94 -10.17 -6.66 2.63
N GLN A 95 -9.59 -6.63 1.43
CA GLN A 95 -8.57 -5.65 1.06
C GLN A 95 -9.06 -4.21 1.17
N ILE A 96 -10.27 -3.90 0.68
CA ILE A 96 -10.85 -2.54 0.82
C ILE A 96 -11.00 -2.15 2.29
N ARG A 97 -11.38 -3.10 3.15
CA ARG A 97 -11.49 -2.87 4.59
C ARG A 97 -10.14 -2.62 5.24
N GLU A 98 -9.12 -3.40 4.90
CA GLU A 98 -7.75 -3.27 5.42
C GLU A 98 -7.15 -1.90 5.06
N GLU A 99 -7.23 -1.50 3.80
CA GLU A 99 -6.79 -0.19 3.33
C GLU A 99 -7.50 0.96 4.05
N PHE A 100 -8.82 0.84 4.28
CA PHE A 100 -9.55 1.84 5.06
C PHE A 100 -9.13 1.86 6.55
N GLN A 101 -8.78 0.71 7.11
CA GLN A 101 -8.23 0.62 8.46
C GLN A 101 -6.85 1.28 8.55
N HIS A 102 -6.00 1.11 7.55
CA HIS A 102 -4.70 1.80 7.46
C HIS A 102 -4.90 3.32 7.39
N PHE A 103 -5.81 3.79 6.54
CA PHE A 103 -6.18 5.20 6.48
C PHE A 103 -6.57 5.74 7.87
N ARG A 104 -7.44 5.02 8.59
CA ARG A 104 -7.89 5.43 9.93
C ARG A 104 -6.72 5.57 10.91
N LEU A 105 -5.79 4.61 10.92
CA LEU A 105 -4.61 4.66 11.80
C LEU A 105 -3.78 5.93 11.55
N TYR A 106 -3.55 6.29 10.29
CA TYR A 106 -2.81 7.51 9.93
C TYR A 106 -3.60 8.79 10.13
N ALA A 107 -4.91 8.77 9.88
CA ALA A 107 -5.78 9.92 10.09
C ALA A 107 -5.82 10.27 11.57
N ASP A 108 -6.08 9.31 12.46
CA ASP A 108 -6.12 9.52 13.91
C ASP A 108 -4.79 10.13 14.42
N LEU A 109 -3.65 9.63 13.93
CA LEU A 109 -2.32 10.20 14.23
C LEU A 109 -2.16 11.64 13.74
N LEU A 110 -2.63 11.92 12.53
CA LEU A 110 -2.55 13.25 11.94
C LEU A 110 -3.42 14.25 12.71
N GLU A 111 -4.65 13.88 13.07
CA GLU A 111 -5.57 14.73 13.84
C GLU A 111 -5.00 15.04 15.23
N ASP A 112 -4.34 14.10 15.89
CA ASP A 112 -3.72 14.34 17.19
C ASP A 112 -2.54 15.33 17.11
N ILE A 113 -1.80 15.34 16.00
CA ILE A 113 -0.71 16.30 15.77
C ILE A 113 -1.27 17.68 15.40
N THR A 114 -2.28 17.73 14.53
CA THR A 114 -2.77 19.00 13.96
C THR A 114 -3.88 19.65 14.79
N GLY A 115 -4.60 18.89 15.61
CA GLY A 115 -5.81 19.31 16.30
C GLY A 115 -7.00 19.55 15.37
N GLU A 116 -6.92 19.10 14.12
CA GLU A 116 -7.88 19.38 13.05
C GLU A 116 -8.27 18.10 12.34
N PRO A 117 -9.54 17.94 11.93
CA PRO A 117 -10.01 16.73 11.27
C PRO A 117 -9.36 16.52 9.89
N VAL A 118 -9.13 15.27 9.50
CA VAL A 118 -8.65 14.93 8.15
C VAL A 118 -9.81 14.94 7.17
N LEU A 119 -9.85 15.97 6.32
CA LEU A 119 -10.88 16.10 5.30
C LEU A 119 -10.41 15.57 3.96
N MET A 120 -11.26 14.79 3.28
CA MET A 120 -10.96 14.18 1.98
C MET A 120 -10.48 15.20 0.94
N ARG A 121 -11.08 16.39 0.94
CA ARG A 121 -10.72 17.49 0.04
C ARG A 121 -9.28 18.00 0.24
N ASP A 122 -8.72 17.84 1.44
CA ASP A 122 -7.40 18.37 1.81
C ASP A 122 -6.28 17.36 1.52
N ILE A 123 -6.64 16.08 1.42
CA ILE A 123 -5.72 15.00 1.01
C ILE A 123 -5.88 14.61 -0.46
N GLN A 124 -6.96 15.01 -1.11
CA GLN A 124 -7.15 14.83 -2.54
C GLN A 124 -6.11 15.67 -3.33
N GLY A 125 -5.49 15.04 -4.32
CA GLY A 125 -4.52 15.72 -5.19
C GLY A 125 -3.10 15.79 -4.63
N LEU A 126 -2.80 15.10 -3.52
CA LEU A 126 -1.44 14.92 -3.00
C LEU A 126 -0.57 13.94 -3.82
N GLU A 127 -0.91 13.77 -5.09
CA GLU A 127 -0.22 12.88 -6.03
C GLU A 127 1.19 13.39 -6.36
N LEU A 128 2.18 12.53 -6.12
CA LEU A 128 3.56 12.80 -6.49
C LEU A 128 3.82 12.53 -7.98
N ALA A 129 4.87 13.16 -8.50
CA ALA A 129 5.30 12.88 -9.87
C ALA A 129 5.73 11.41 -10.07
N SER A 130 6.24 10.76 -9.02
CA SER A 130 6.54 9.34 -8.99
C SER A 130 5.28 8.50 -9.16
N ASP A 131 4.19 8.85 -8.48
CA ASP A 131 2.92 8.11 -8.54
C ASP A 131 2.37 8.10 -9.96
N ARG A 132 2.37 9.27 -10.64
CA ARG A 132 1.98 9.36 -12.06
C ARG A 132 2.81 8.48 -12.96
N ARG A 133 4.13 8.40 -12.69
CA ARG A 133 5.05 7.58 -13.49
C ARG A 133 4.77 6.09 -13.28
N VAL A 134 4.51 5.67 -12.04
CA VAL A 134 4.14 4.29 -11.71
C VAL A 134 2.82 3.92 -12.38
N GLU A 135 1.78 4.77 -12.28
CA GLU A 135 0.50 4.51 -12.95
C GLU A 135 0.63 4.46 -14.47
N ALA A 136 1.46 5.31 -15.08
CA ALA A 136 1.71 5.25 -16.52
C ALA A 136 2.37 3.92 -16.94
N ILE A 137 3.29 3.39 -16.11
CA ILE A 137 3.88 2.07 -16.32
C ILE A 137 2.82 0.98 -16.16
N ARG A 138 2.02 1.05 -15.09
CA ARG A 138 0.92 0.11 -14.83
C ARG A 138 -0.03 0.05 -16.02
N LYS A 139 -0.56 1.20 -16.44
CA LYS A 139 -1.44 1.31 -17.61
C LYS A 139 -0.82 0.68 -18.86
N ARG A 140 0.44 1.01 -19.17
CA ARG A 140 1.12 0.45 -20.34
C ARG A 140 1.24 -1.08 -20.27
N LEU A 141 1.55 -1.62 -19.10
CA LEU A 141 1.62 -3.08 -18.90
C LEU A 141 0.25 -3.72 -19.10
N MET A 142 -0.79 -3.14 -18.47
CA MET A 142 -2.18 -3.63 -18.58
C MET A 142 -2.70 -3.58 -20.04
N ASP A 143 -2.36 -2.53 -20.77
CA ASP A 143 -2.71 -2.38 -22.19
C ASP A 143 -1.95 -3.39 -23.09
N SER A 144 -0.80 -3.90 -22.64
CA SER A 144 0.05 -4.82 -23.40
C SER A 144 -0.23 -6.30 -23.13
N ASP A 145 -0.36 -6.68 -21.86
CA ASP A 145 -0.62 -8.04 -21.39
C ASP A 145 -1.15 -7.96 -19.96
N GLN A 146 -2.47 -8.15 -19.82
CA GLN A 146 -3.13 -8.05 -18.51
C GLN A 146 -2.66 -9.14 -17.54
N HIS A 147 -2.35 -10.34 -18.03
CA HIS A 147 -1.92 -11.42 -17.17
C HIS A 147 -0.53 -11.14 -16.60
N LEU A 148 0.42 -10.74 -17.47
CA LEU A 148 1.75 -10.36 -17.03
C LEU A 148 1.72 -9.10 -16.14
N ALA A 149 0.82 -8.16 -16.42
CA ALA A 149 0.64 -6.98 -15.57
C ALA A 149 0.22 -7.35 -14.15
N HIS A 150 -0.78 -8.23 -13.99
CA HIS A 150 -1.21 -8.69 -12.66
C HIS A 150 -0.08 -9.44 -11.92
N LEU A 151 0.67 -10.31 -12.62
CA LEU A 151 1.84 -10.98 -12.03
C LEU A 151 2.91 -9.98 -11.59
N ALA A 152 3.21 -8.98 -12.43
CA ALA A 152 4.17 -7.94 -12.10
C ALA A 152 3.73 -7.09 -10.92
N TYR A 153 2.42 -6.85 -10.77
CA TYR A 153 1.87 -6.11 -9.63
C TYR A 153 1.98 -6.92 -8.35
N GLY A 154 1.60 -8.20 -8.36
CA GLY A 154 1.69 -9.07 -7.18
C GLY A 154 3.10 -9.14 -6.58
N VAL A 155 4.13 -9.15 -7.43
CA VAL A 155 5.55 -9.11 -7.00
C VAL A 155 5.94 -7.76 -6.39
N SER A 156 5.27 -6.67 -6.77
CA SER A 156 5.58 -5.30 -6.33
C SER A 156 4.71 -4.80 -5.18
N GLU A 157 3.49 -5.30 -5.03
CA GLU A 157 2.50 -4.85 -4.04
C GLU A 157 2.82 -5.41 -2.65
N GLY A 158 3.15 -6.70 -2.53
CA GLY A 158 3.72 -7.26 -1.29
C GLY A 158 5.18 -6.84 -1.01
N GLY A 159 5.73 -5.95 -1.84
CA GLY A 159 7.12 -5.52 -1.78
C GLY A 159 7.33 -4.14 -1.14
N GLY A 160 6.36 -3.23 -1.20
CA GLY A 160 6.50 -1.87 -0.66
C GLY A 160 6.45 -1.76 0.87
N ALA A 161 6.72 -2.85 1.60
CA ALA A 161 6.57 -2.92 3.03
C ALA A 161 7.79 -2.43 3.82
N GLY A 162 8.86 -1.97 3.15
CA GLY A 162 10.10 -1.55 3.80
C GLY A 162 9.88 -0.39 4.77
N ILE A 163 9.02 0.56 4.40
CA ILE A 163 8.65 1.69 5.27
C ILE A 163 7.85 1.24 6.51
N PHE A 164 6.95 0.27 6.34
CA PHE A 164 6.12 -0.25 7.43
C PHE A 164 6.94 -1.15 8.36
N TYR A 165 7.84 -1.97 7.81
CA TYR A 165 8.84 -2.72 8.57
C TYR A 165 9.69 -1.78 9.44
N ALA A 166 10.22 -0.71 8.84
CA ALA A 166 11.04 0.25 9.58
C ALA A 166 10.27 0.94 10.70
N ALA A 167 8.99 1.27 10.49
CA ALA A 167 8.11 1.77 11.54
C ALA A 167 7.85 0.72 12.62
N ALA A 168 7.50 -0.51 12.24
CA ALA A 168 7.19 -1.62 13.14
C ALA A 168 8.37 -2.01 14.06
N ALA A 169 9.59 -1.81 13.57
CA ALA A 169 10.85 -2.08 14.25
C ALA A 169 11.37 -0.92 15.12
N LEU A 170 10.63 0.19 15.25
CA LEU A 170 11.07 1.31 16.08
C LEU A 170 11.17 0.92 17.57
N GLU A 171 12.34 1.19 18.14
CA GLU A 171 12.58 1.15 19.58
C GLU A 171 12.57 2.59 20.10
N THR A 172 11.53 2.95 20.85
CA THR A 172 11.29 4.33 21.28
C THR A 172 10.39 4.40 22.50
N ASP A 173 10.66 5.36 23.37
CA ASP A 173 9.80 5.75 24.50
C ASP A 173 8.94 6.98 24.16
N ASP A 174 9.11 7.56 22.96
CA ASP A 174 8.30 8.68 22.48
C ASP A 174 6.86 8.21 22.20
N PRO A 175 5.82 8.84 22.78
CA PRO A 175 4.44 8.41 22.61
C PRO A 175 3.93 8.46 21.15
N LEU A 176 4.35 9.45 20.36
CA LEU A 176 3.95 9.56 18.96
C LEU A 176 4.62 8.47 18.13
N LEU A 177 5.92 8.30 18.27
CA LEU A 177 6.67 7.26 17.55
C LEU A 177 6.21 5.86 17.98
N GLY A 178 5.80 5.67 19.24
CA GLY A 178 5.19 4.42 19.71
C GLY A 178 3.90 4.09 18.98
N ARG A 179 3.06 5.08 18.70
CA ARG A 179 1.83 4.87 17.90
C ARG A 179 2.11 4.67 16.41
N ILE A 180 3.11 5.36 15.85
CA ILE A 180 3.59 5.12 14.48
C ILE A 180 4.11 3.68 14.35
N ARG A 181 4.84 3.17 15.36
CA ARG A 181 5.29 1.77 15.41
C ARG A 181 4.12 0.80 15.42
N ASP A 182 3.12 1.05 16.26
CA ASP A 182 1.97 0.16 16.39
C ASP A 182 1.13 0.14 15.10
N ALA A 183 0.94 1.30 14.44
CA ALA A 183 0.34 1.36 13.11
C ALA A 183 1.18 0.61 12.06
N GLY A 184 2.51 0.81 12.07
CA GLY A 184 3.44 0.15 11.17
C GLY A 184 3.42 -1.37 11.30
N ARG A 185 3.23 -1.93 12.50
CA ARG A 185 3.09 -3.38 12.71
C ARG A 185 1.85 -3.95 12.03
N ILE A 186 0.70 -3.31 12.26
CA ILE A 186 -0.57 -3.74 11.66
C ILE A 186 -0.44 -3.74 10.14
N ILE A 187 0.03 -2.62 9.58
CA ILE A 187 0.13 -2.45 8.13
C ILE A 187 1.17 -3.41 7.55
N TYR A 188 2.32 -3.61 8.21
CA TYR A 188 3.33 -4.56 7.75
C TYR A 188 2.80 -6.00 7.68
N ASP A 189 2.08 -6.44 8.71
CA ASP A 189 1.51 -7.79 8.76
C ASP A 189 0.46 -7.99 7.64
N ASP A 190 -0.38 -6.98 7.39
CA ASP A 190 -1.39 -7.01 6.34
C ASP A 190 -0.74 -7.03 4.93
N GLU A 191 0.25 -6.16 4.67
CA GLU A 191 0.95 -6.03 3.38
C GLU A 191 1.79 -7.28 3.03
N VAL A 192 2.43 -7.91 4.02
CA VAL A 192 3.16 -9.18 3.82
C VAL A 192 2.17 -10.30 3.48
N GLY A 193 0.99 -10.31 4.12
CA GLY A 193 -0.10 -11.23 3.81
C GLY A 193 -0.54 -11.13 2.34
N HIS A 194 -0.69 -9.90 1.84
CA HIS A 194 -1.03 -9.65 0.43
C HIS A 194 0.06 -10.17 -0.53
N GLY A 195 1.33 -10.06 -0.16
CA GLY A 195 2.44 -10.62 -0.92
C GLY A 195 2.40 -12.16 -1.02
N THR A 196 1.98 -12.84 0.05
CA THR A 196 1.87 -14.31 0.07
C THR A 196 0.64 -14.83 -0.67
N ASP A 197 -0.46 -14.09 -0.69
CA ASP A 197 -1.70 -14.48 -1.39
C ASP A 197 -1.62 -14.30 -2.92
N ASN A 198 -0.65 -13.50 -3.39
CA ASN A 198 -0.43 -13.20 -4.80
C ASN A 198 0.72 -14.03 -5.45
N ALA A 199 1.40 -14.89 -4.67
CA ALA A 199 2.54 -15.72 -5.10
C ALA A 199 2.11 -17.16 -5.46
#